data_AF-A0A9P6X8A3-F1
#
_entry.id   AF-A0A9P6X8A3-F1
#
_cell.length_a   1.000
_cell.length_b   1.000
_cell.length_c   1.000
_cell.angle_alpha   90.00
_cell.angle_beta   90.00
_cell.angle_gamma   90.00
#
_symmetry.space_group_name_H-M   'P 1'
#
loop_
_entity.id
_entity.type
_entity.pdbx_description
1 polymer ?
#
loop_
_entity_poly.entity_id
_entity_poly.type
_entity_poly.pdbx_seq_one_letter_code
_entity_poly.pdbx_strand_id
1 'polypeptide(L)'
;MSNDSFFEKETVYEVVLDANGVAQRVPKGQGTHFIHVSQDEETVLKEKSEITRPSPTYLNKWPSLTKPVLYHQEKRIHPLPEKT
;
A
#
# COMPACT_ATOMS: atom_id res chain seq x y z
N MET A 1 19.19 -26.57 21.03
CA MET A 1 17.91 -26.42 20.32
C MET A 1 17.98 -25.07 19.63
N SER A 2 18.27 -25.08 18.33
CA SER A 2 18.37 -23.85 17.54
C SER A 2 16.96 -23.32 17.34
N ASN A 3 16.67 -22.15 17.92
CA ASN A 3 15.44 -21.41 17.64
C ASN A 3 15.60 -20.76 16.27
N ASP A 4 15.44 -21.56 15.21
CA ASP A 4 15.23 -21.02 13.88
C ASP A 4 13.85 -20.39 13.88
N SER A 5 13.82 -19.09 14.16
CA SER A 5 12.69 -18.21 13.89
C SER A 5 12.44 -18.29 12.38
N PHE A 6 11.56 -19.21 11.97
CA PHE A 6 10.96 -19.25 10.65
C PHE A 6 10.25 -17.92 10.44
N PHE A 7 10.97 -16.94 9.89
CA PHE A 7 10.35 -15.73 9.37
C PHE A 7 9.44 -16.19 8.24
N GLU A 8 8.17 -16.36 8.57
CA GLU A 8 7.13 -16.67 7.61
C GLU A 8 7.15 -15.58 6.54
N LYS A 9 7.48 -16.00 5.32
CA LYS A 9 7.66 -15.07 4.22
C LYS A 9 6.28 -14.76 3.65
N GLU A 10 5.80 -13.56 3.93
CA GLU A 10 4.64 -12.96 3.28
C GLU A 10 4.72 -13.16 1.75
N THR A 11 3.62 -13.64 1.17
CA THR A 11 3.49 -13.82 -0.28
C THR A 11 2.63 -12.70 -0.86
N VAL A 12 3.16 -11.99 -1.86
CA VAL A 12 2.47 -10.86 -2.49
C VAL A 12 2.11 -11.20 -3.94
N TYR A 13 0.83 -11.06 -4.29
CA TYR A 13 0.32 -11.23 -5.65
C TYR A 13 -0.08 -9.89 -6.26
N GLU A 14 0.25 -9.69 -7.52
CA GLU A 14 -0.23 -8.56 -8.31
C GLU A 14 -1.47 -8.97 -9.10
N VAL A 15 -2.55 -8.18 -8.98
CA VAL A 15 -3.88 -8.52 -9.50
C VAL A 15 -4.58 -7.34 -10.16
N VAL A 16 -5.59 -7.65 -10.97
CA VAL A 16 -6.62 -6.71 -11.45
C VAL A 16 -7.99 -7.20 -10.98
N LEU A 17 -8.87 -6.28 -10.61
CA LEU A 17 -10.27 -6.61 -10.30
C LEU A 17 -11.12 -6.53 -11.56
N ASP A 18 -11.93 -7.55 -11.82
CA ASP A 18 -12.90 -7.53 -12.90
C ASP A 18 -14.15 -6.69 -12.55
N ALA A 19 -15.13 -6.62 -13.46
CA ALA A 19 -16.36 -5.85 -13.27
C ALA A 19 -17.22 -6.33 -12.08
N ASN A 20 -17.01 -7.56 -11.60
CA ASN A 20 -17.71 -8.13 -10.46
C ASN A 20 -16.85 -8.04 -9.18
N GLY A 21 -15.68 -7.42 -9.23
CA GLY A 21 -14.75 -7.30 -8.11
C GLY A 21 -13.91 -8.56 -7.87
N VAL A 22 -13.85 -9.51 -8.80
CA VAL A 22 -13.04 -10.72 -8.66
C VAL A 22 -11.59 -10.42 -9.02
N ALA A 23 -10.67 -10.77 -8.12
CA ALA A 23 -9.24 -10.58 -8.32
C ALA A 23 -8.64 -11.66 -9.25
N GLN A 24 -8.03 -11.21 -10.34
CA GLN A 24 -7.29 -12.05 -11.29
C GLN A 24 -5.80 -11.75 -11.20
N ARG A 25 -4.97 -12.79 -11.03
CA ARG A 25 -3.51 -12.64 -11.02
C ARG A 25 -3.01 -12.23 -12.39
N VAL A 26 -2.04 -11.33 -12.41
CA VAL A 26 -1.40 -10.85 -13.64
C VAL A 26 0.12 -10.83 -13.50
N PRO A 27 0.86 -10.78 -14.62
CA PRO A 27 2.29 -10.55 -14.60
C PRO A 27 2.67 -9.28 -13.84
N LYS A 28 3.87 -9.30 -13.26
CA LYS A 28 4.41 -8.17 -12.51
C LYS A 28 4.40 -6.88 -13.35
N GLY A 29 3.94 -5.78 -12.77
CA GLY A 29 3.83 -4.48 -13.41
C GLY A 29 2.48 -4.20 -14.07
N GLN A 30 1.63 -5.22 -14.27
CA GLN A 30 0.35 -5.09 -14.97
C GLN A 30 -0.88 -5.01 -14.05
N GLY A 31 -0.71 -5.22 -12.74
CA GLY A 31 -1.81 -5.18 -11.80
C GLY A 31 -2.07 -3.77 -11.28
N THR A 32 -3.32 -3.57 -10.86
CA THR A 32 -3.79 -2.35 -10.20
C THR A 32 -3.85 -2.52 -8.68
N HIS A 33 -3.71 -3.75 -8.18
CA HIS A 33 -3.77 -4.05 -6.74
C HIS A 33 -2.74 -5.12 -6.35
N PHE A 34 -2.44 -5.17 -5.06
CA PHE A 34 -1.67 -6.22 -4.41
C PHE A 34 -2.50 -6.98 -3.40
N ILE A 35 -2.39 -8.31 -3.40
CA ILE A 35 -2.91 -9.18 -2.35
C ILE A 35 -1.72 -9.67 -1.53
N HIS A 36 -1.74 -9.32 -0.25
CA HIS A 36 -0.78 -9.74 0.75
C HIS A 36 -1.34 -10.96 1.49
N VAL A 37 -0.63 -12.09 1.39
CA VAL A 37 -1.01 -13.35 2.04
C VAL A 37 0.07 -13.75 3.03
N SER A 38 -0.32 -13.81 4.30
CA SER A 38 0.46 -14.33 5.42
C SER A 38 -0.32 -15.50 6.04
N GLN A 39 0.34 -16.40 6.75
CA GLN A 39 -0.34 -17.55 7.36
C GLN A 39 -1.10 -17.14 8.64
N ASP A 40 -0.51 -16.23 9.41
CA ASP A 40 -0.99 -15.82 10.73
C ASP A 40 -1.75 -14.49 10.72
N GLU A 41 -1.83 -13.80 9.59
CA GLU A 41 -2.52 -12.52 9.44
C GLU A 41 -3.63 -12.59 8.39
N GLU A 42 -4.58 -11.66 8.47
CA GLU A 42 -5.62 -11.53 7.46
C GLU A 42 -5.04 -11.22 6.09
N THR A 43 -5.68 -11.74 5.04
CA THR A 43 -5.31 -11.40 3.67
C THR A 43 -5.74 -9.97 3.36
N VAL A 44 -4.77 -9.12 2.99
CA VAL A 44 -5.02 -7.70 2.74
C VAL A 44 -4.94 -7.39 1.24
N LEU A 45 -5.98 -6.72 0.72
CA LEU A 45 -5.97 -6.13 -0.62
C LEU A 45 -5.58 -4.64 -0.53
N LYS A 46 -4.55 -4.24 -1.27
CA LYS A 46 -4.10 -2.84 -1.36
C LYS A 46 -4.14 -2.38 -2.80
N GLU A 47 -4.72 -1.21 -3.06
CA GLU A 47 -4.59 -0.56 -4.35
C GLU A 47 -3.13 -0.16 -4.59
N LYS A 48 -2.61 -0.49 -5.76
CA LYS A 48 -1.30 -0.04 -6.22
C LYS A 48 -1.48 1.41 -6.59
N SER A 49 -1.21 2.31 -5.65
CA SER A 49 -1.17 3.74 -5.96
C SER A 49 -0.20 3.95 -7.11
N GLU A 50 -0.75 4.30 -8.27
CA GLU A 50 0.05 4.84 -9.35
C GLU A 50 0.72 6.07 -8.73
N ILE A 51 2.04 6.01 -8.49
CA ILE A 51 2.82 7.23 -8.57
C ILE A 51 2.49 7.74 -9.96
N THR A 52 1.67 8.79 -9.98
CA THR A 52 1.06 9.44 -11.12
C THR A 52 1.94 9.25 -12.33
N ARG A 53 1.38 8.70 -13.41
CA ARG A 53 1.97 8.71 -14.75
C ARG A 53 2.88 9.93 -14.88
N PRO A 54 4.17 9.80 -15.28
CA PRO A 54 4.87 11.00 -15.65
C PRO A 54 4.06 11.63 -16.79
N SER A 55 3.50 12.81 -16.53
CA SER A 55 3.09 13.73 -17.58
C SER A 55 4.22 13.77 -18.61
N PRO A 56 3.98 13.86 -19.93
CA PRO A 56 5.01 13.93 -20.96
C PRO A 56 5.76 15.28 -20.94
N THR A 57 6.15 15.73 -19.76
CA THR A 57 7.00 16.88 -19.47
C THR A 57 8.03 16.42 -18.44
N TYR A 58 8.89 15.47 -18.86
CA TYR A 58 10.14 15.16 -18.16
C TYR A 58 11.09 16.37 -18.28
N LEU A 59 10.98 17.31 -17.36
CA LEU A 59 12.09 18.21 -17.01
C LEU A 59 12.67 17.70 -15.70
N ASN A 60 13.80 17.02 -15.82
CA ASN A 60 14.58 16.39 -14.77
C ASN A 60 14.79 17.34 -13.58
N LYS A 61 14.09 17.12 -12.46
CA LYS A 61 14.49 17.64 -11.15
C LYS A 61 14.14 16.62 -10.08
N TRP A 62 15.10 15.75 -9.78
CA TRP A 62 15.15 15.03 -8.51
C TRP A 62 14.96 16.02 -7.35
N PRO A 63 14.02 15.82 -6.41
CA PRO A 63 14.03 16.58 -5.18
C PRO A 63 15.12 16.00 -4.27
N SER A 64 16.09 16.87 -3.97
CA SER A 64 17.07 16.75 -2.90
C SER A 64 16.51 16.07 -1.65
N LEU A 65 17.31 15.17 -1.05
CA LEU A 65 17.15 14.64 0.31
C LEU A 65 17.19 15.78 1.32
N THR A 66 16.10 16.52 1.48
CA THR A 66 15.98 17.51 2.54
C THR A 66 14.55 17.55 3.09
N LYS A 67 14.44 16.92 4.26
CA LYS A 67 13.49 17.09 5.37
C LYS A 67 12.47 15.93 5.54
N PRO A 68 12.34 15.37 6.75
CA PRO A 68 11.33 14.36 7.03
C PRO A 68 9.93 14.95 6.92
N VAL A 69 9.00 14.16 6.41
CA VAL A 69 7.57 14.50 6.40
C VAL A 69 7.09 14.58 7.85
N LEU A 70 6.76 15.78 8.30
CA LEU A 70 6.00 16.02 9.53
C LEU A 70 4.58 15.50 9.27
N TYR A 71 4.25 14.33 9.83
CA TYR A 71 2.86 13.89 9.91
C TYR A 71 2.10 14.87 10.81
N HIS A 72 1.35 15.79 10.22
CA HIS A 72 0.34 16.53 10.96
C HIS A 72 -0.72 15.55 11.46
N GLN A 73 -0.60 15.21 12.75
CA GLN A 73 -1.58 14.45 13.52
C GLN A 73 -2.84 15.29 13.76
N GLU A 74 -3.65 15.55 12.73
CA GLU A 74 -4.95 16.22 12.93
C GLU A 74 -6.05 15.62 12.06
N LYS A 75 -6.37 14.35 12.31
CA LYS A 75 -7.73 13.84 12.07
C LYS A 75 -8.23 13.19 13.35
N ARG A 76 -8.86 13.99 14.21
CA ARG A 76 -9.63 13.50 15.34
C ARG A 76 -10.90 12.83 14.79
N ILE A 77 -11.06 11.52 15.00
CA ILE A 77 -12.21 10.74 14.50
C ILE A 77 -13.41 10.81 15.47
N HIS A 78 -13.31 11.58 16.56
CA HIS A 78 -14.36 11.68 17.58
C HIS A 78 -14.93 13.10 17.65
N PRO A 79 -16.28 13.25 17.69
CA PRO A 79 -16.90 14.54 17.97
C PRO A 79 -16.64 14.98 19.42
N LEU A 80 -16.50 16.29 19.62
CA LEU A 80 -16.26 16.90 20.93
C LEU A 80 -17.56 16.83 21.76
N PRO A 81 -17.52 16.42 23.05
CA PRO A 81 -18.70 16.53 23.90
C PRO A 81 -19.05 18.01 24.12
N GLU A 82 -20.31 18.36 23.90
CA GLU A 82 -20.85 19.68 24.25
C GLU A 82 -20.79 19.86 25.76
N LYS A 83 -20.11 20.92 26.20
CA LYS A 83 -19.98 21.26 27.60
C LYS A 83 -21.23 22.06 28.02
N THR A 84 -22.06 21.47 28.88
CA THR A 84 -23.10 22.21 29.63
C THR A 84 -22.59 22.49 31.04
#